data_AF-A0A3N5QRM7-F1
#
_entry.id   AF-A0A3N5QRM7-F1
#
_cell.length_a   1.000
_cell.length_b   1.000
_cell.length_c   1.000
_cell.angle_alpha   90.00
_cell.angle_beta   90.00
_cell.angle_gamma   90.00
#
_symmetry.space_group_name_H-M   'P 1'
#
loop_
_entity.id
_entity.type
_entity.pdbx_description
1 polymer ?
#
loop_
_entity_poly.entity_id
_entity_poly.type
_entity_poly.pdbx_seq_one_letter_code
_entity_poly.pdbx_strand_id
1 'polypeptide(L)'
;MPKKKAFDAKKLVKMVKDETHQQEIMKAFGFKTAAQVKAAYFRALVETAEIPGIVGGRGGGKTQKAKTVNVGKRGSIVISKDLVESLGVDGSDKFAVRKTKAGSALKKVTE
;
A
#
# COMPACT_ATOMS: atom_id res chain seq x y z
N MET A 1 6.52 5.58 5.62
CA MET A 1 5.23 6.25 5.90
C MET A 1 5.31 6.89 7.27
N PRO A 2 4.79 8.12 7.47
CA PRO A 2 4.78 8.76 8.79
C PRO A 2 4.02 7.90 9.79
N LYS A 3 4.59 7.71 10.98
CA LYS A 3 3.95 6.95 12.07
C LYS A 3 2.57 7.53 12.34
N LYS A 4 1.53 6.68 12.34
CA LYS A 4 0.16 7.11 12.66
C LYS A 4 0.18 7.68 14.08
N LYS A 5 -0.26 8.92 14.26
CA LYS A 5 -0.41 9.51 15.60
C LYS A 5 -1.42 8.65 16.37
N ALA A 6 -1.01 8.10 17.51
CA ALA A 6 -1.90 7.46 18.45
C ALA A 6 -2.78 8.55 19.10
N PHE A 7 -4.09 8.35 19.09
CA PHE A 7 -5.05 9.19 19.79
C PHE A 7 -6.05 8.28 20.49
N ASP A 8 -6.67 8.77 21.56
CA ASP A 8 -7.68 8.01 22.30
C ASP A 8 -9.00 7.98 21.54
N ALA A 9 -9.26 6.84 20.87
CA ALA A 9 -10.46 6.62 20.07
C ALA A 9 -11.75 6.76 20.88
N LYS A 10 -11.79 6.24 22.12
CA LYS A 10 -12.99 6.29 22.96
C LYS A 10 -13.32 7.72 23.39
N LYS A 11 -12.28 8.49 23.76
CA LYS A 11 -12.44 9.89 24.16
C LYS A 11 -12.92 10.76 22.99
N LEU A 12 -12.47 10.47 21.76
CA LEU A 12 -12.89 11.18 20.56
C LEU A 12 -14.36 10.90 20.22
N VAL A 13 -14.80 9.64 20.27
CA VAL A 13 -16.20 9.27 20.04
C VAL A 13 -17.11 9.94 21.06
N LYS A 14 -16.70 9.99 22.33
CA LYS A 14 -17.47 10.66 23.38
C LYS A 14 -17.64 12.16 23.12
N MET A 15 -16.58 12.90 22.81
CA MET A 15 -16.70 14.34 22.49
C MET A 15 -17.58 14.60 21.26
N VAL A 16 -17.55 13.72 20.26
CA VAL A 16 -18.44 13.86 19.09
C VAL A 16 -19.90 13.58 19.46
N LYS A 17 -20.17 12.60 20.33
CA LYS A 17 -21.51 12.31 20.87
C LYS A 17 -22.03 13.43 21.77
N ASP A 18 -21.15 14.08 22.52
CA ASP A 18 -21.45 15.22 23.39
C ASP A 18 -21.57 16.55 22.60
N GLU A 19 -21.72 16.50 21.27
CA GLU A 19 -21.83 17.65 20.34
C GLU A 19 -20.73 18.72 20.52
N THR A 20 -19.54 18.32 20.99
CA THR A 20 -18.45 19.26 21.26
C THR A 20 -18.01 19.92 19.96
N HIS A 21 -17.85 21.25 19.99
CA HIS A 21 -17.57 22.00 18.77
C HIS A 21 -16.25 21.55 18.12
N GLN A 22 -16.22 21.47 16.79
CA GLN A 22 -15.09 20.90 16.04
C GLN A 22 -13.75 21.56 16.41
N GLN A 23 -13.74 22.86 16.71
CA GLN A 23 -12.53 23.60 17.11
C GLN A 23 -11.96 23.12 18.44
N GLU A 24 -12.79 22.68 19.38
CA GLU A 24 -12.36 22.17 20.69
C GLU A 24 -11.77 20.77 20.54
N ILE A 25 -12.38 19.92 19.72
CA ILE A 25 -11.83 18.60 19.36
C ILE A 25 -10.47 18.76 18.66
N MET A 26 -10.32 19.77 17.80
CA MET A 26 -9.05 20.08 17.16
C MET A 26 -7.97 20.46 18.16
N LYS A 27 -8.29 21.28 19.16
CA LYS A 27 -7.35 21.66 20.23
C LYS A 27 -7.01 20.48 21.14
N ALA A 28 -8.00 19.72 21.58
CA ALA A 28 -7.84 18.61 22.52
C ALA A 28 -6.96 17.46 21.97
N PHE A 29 -7.02 17.21 20.66
CA PHE A 29 -6.25 16.14 20.01
C PHE A 29 -5.11 16.63 19.10
N GLY A 30 -4.88 17.95 19.06
CA GLY A 30 -3.84 18.56 18.23
C GLY A 30 -4.03 18.34 16.72
N PHE A 31 -5.28 18.29 16.27
CA PHE A 31 -5.61 18.22 14.84
C PHE A 31 -5.49 19.61 14.22
N LYS A 32 -4.79 19.70 13.08
CA LYS A 32 -4.57 20.96 12.36
C LYS A 32 -5.70 21.29 11.41
N THR A 33 -6.47 20.30 10.97
CA THR A 33 -7.53 20.48 9.96
C THR A 33 -8.79 19.70 10.29
N ALA A 34 -9.93 20.19 9.80
CA ALA A 34 -11.23 19.51 9.90
C ALA A 34 -11.20 18.09 9.33
N ALA A 35 -10.47 17.89 8.23
CA ALA A 35 -10.32 16.59 7.59
C ALA A 35 -9.64 15.56 8.51
N GLN A 36 -8.68 16.00 9.34
CA GLN A 36 -8.03 15.13 10.32
C GLN A 36 -9.02 14.69 11.41
N VAL A 37 -9.89 15.58 11.86
CA VAL A 37 -10.94 15.26 12.85
C VAL A 37 -11.89 14.21 12.28
N LYS A 38 -12.42 14.41 11.06
CA LYS A 38 -13.34 13.46 10.42
C LYS A 38 -12.69 12.09 10.18
N ALA A 39 -11.45 12.07 9.70
CA ALA A 39 -10.71 10.82 9.48
C ALA A 39 -10.37 10.10 10.80
N ALA A 40 -10.08 10.85 11.87
CA ALA A 40 -9.85 10.30 13.20
C ALA A 40 -11.15 9.75 13.81
N TYR A 41 -12.27 10.46 13.66
CA TYR A 41 -13.58 10.00 14.12
C TYR A 41 -13.98 8.69 13.43
N PHE A 42 -13.87 8.63 12.11
CA PHE A 42 -14.14 7.40 11.36
C PHE A 42 -13.26 6.23 11.83
N ARG A 43 -11.96 6.47 12.06
CA ARG A 43 -11.06 5.44 12.61
C ARG A 43 -11.46 5.01 14.00
N ALA A 44 -11.87 5.95 14.86
CA ALA A 44 -12.31 5.66 16.20
C ALA A 44 -13.54 4.75 16.20
N LEU A 45 -14.52 5.01 15.33
CA LEU A 45 -15.73 4.18 15.18
C LEU A 45 -15.40 2.75 14.70
N VAL A 46 -14.41 2.60 13.81
CA VAL A 46 -13.93 1.28 13.37
C VAL A 46 -13.20 0.55 14.50
N GLU A 47 -12.39 1.25 15.30
CA GLU A 47 -11.65 0.68 16.42
C GLU A 47 -12.57 0.31 17.60
N THR A 48 -13.62 1.08 17.85
CA THR A 48 -14.67 0.75 18.82
C THR A 48 -15.69 -0.25 18.30
N ALA A 49 -15.50 -0.80 17.09
CA ALA A 49 -16.40 -1.73 16.41
C ALA A 49 -17.86 -1.23 16.24
N GLU A 50 -18.09 0.09 16.31
CA GLU A 50 -19.40 0.68 16.05
C GLU A 50 -19.74 0.64 14.55
N ILE A 51 -18.73 0.59 13.68
CA ILE A 51 -18.90 0.50 12.22
C ILE A 51 -17.87 -0.49 11.65
N PRO A 52 -18.26 -1.36 10.70
CA PRO A 52 -17.30 -2.19 9.98
C PRO A 52 -16.31 -1.33 9.18
N GLY A 53 -15.02 -1.69 9.26
CA GLY A 53 -14.00 -1.03 8.47
C GLY A 53 -14.26 -1.18 6.96
N ILE A 54 -14.10 -0.08 6.21
CA ILE A 54 -14.15 -0.15 4.74
C ILE A 54 -12.96 -0.95 4.24
N VAL A 55 -13.24 -2.09 3.61
CA VAL A 55 -12.25 -2.85 2.84
C VAL A 55 -11.96 -2.07 1.56
N GLY A 56 -10.98 -1.17 1.63
CA GLY A 56 -10.52 -0.46 0.45
C GLY A 56 -9.84 -1.41 -0.54
N GLY A 57 -10.11 -1.26 -1.84
CA GLY A 57 -9.51 -2.07 -2.92
C GLY A 57 -7.98 -2.02 -3.04
N ARG A 58 -7.31 -1.28 -2.15
CA ARG A 58 -5.85 -1.31 -1.97
C ARG A 58 -5.39 -2.37 -0.96
N GLY A 59 -6.27 -3.29 -0.56
CA GLY A 59 -5.89 -4.61 -0.09
C GLY A 59 -5.80 -5.52 -1.30
N GLY A 60 -4.67 -5.47 -2.01
CA GLY A 60 -4.39 -6.42 -3.07
C GLY A 60 -4.56 -7.82 -2.50
N GLY A 61 -5.64 -8.49 -2.90
CA GLY A 61 -5.76 -9.92 -2.73
C GLY A 61 -4.45 -10.51 -3.20
N LYS A 62 -3.85 -11.37 -2.38
CA LYS A 62 -2.72 -12.20 -2.79
C LYS A 62 -3.23 -13.20 -3.83
N THR A 63 -3.66 -12.70 -4.99
CA THR A 63 -3.79 -13.52 -6.18
C THR A 63 -2.39 -14.02 -6.45
N GLN A 64 -2.21 -15.34 -6.43
CA GLN A 64 -0.99 -16.00 -6.89
C GLN A 64 -0.48 -15.23 -8.11
N LYS A 65 0.63 -14.50 -7.93
CA LYS A 65 1.19 -13.69 -9.01
C LYS A 65 1.51 -14.69 -10.12
N ALA A 66 0.74 -14.64 -11.20
CA ALA A 66 1.14 -15.31 -12.43
C ALA A 66 2.60 -14.86 -12.69
N LYS A 67 3.50 -15.81 -12.96
CA LYS A 67 4.90 -15.53 -13.27
C LYS A 67 5.04 -14.90 -14.67
N THR A 68 4.12 -14.02 -15.03
CA THR A 68 4.04 -13.35 -16.32
C THR A 68 4.55 -11.94 -16.15
N VAL A 69 5.36 -11.51 -17.11
CA VAL A 69 5.87 -10.14 -17.22
C VAL A 69 5.35 -9.57 -18.53
N ASN A 70 4.87 -8.32 -18.48
CA ASN A 70 4.37 -7.63 -19.66
C ASN A 70 5.44 -6.69 -20.23
N VAL A 71 5.39 -6.49 -21.54
CA VAL A 71 6.20 -5.49 -22.23
C VAL A 71 5.48 -4.15 -22.15
N GLY A 72 6.14 -3.15 -21.56
CA GLY A 72 5.62 -1.79 -21.47
C GLY A 72 5.62 -1.07 -22.81
N LYS A 73 4.99 0.10 -22.88
CA LYS A 73 4.88 0.92 -24.12
C LYS A 73 6.22 1.22 -24.80
N ARG A 74 7.31 1.27 -24.03
CA ARG A 74 8.67 1.56 -24.52
C ARG A 74 9.51 0.30 -24.75
N GLY A 75 8.89 -0.88 -24.78
CA GLY A 75 9.61 -2.16 -24.91
C GLY A 75 10.28 -2.65 -23.62
N SER A 76 10.06 -1.97 -22.48
CA SER A 76 10.65 -2.37 -21.20
C SER A 76 9.95 -3.58 -20.60
N ILE A 77 10.74 -4.52 -20.06
CA ILE A 77 10.24 -5.62 -19.24
C ILE A 77 10.66 -5.34 -17.80
N VAL A 78 9.69 -5.26 -16.90
CA VAL A 78 9.95 -5.05 -15.47
C VAL A 78 9.74 -6.36 -14.74
N ILE A 79 10.81 -6.91 -14.17
CA ILE A 79 10.78 -8.12 -13.36
C ILE A 79 10.55 -7.69 -11.91
N SER A 80 9.58 -8.32 -11.24
CA SER A 80 9.30 -8.04 -9.83
C SER A 80 10.43 -8.52 -8.93
N LYS A 81 10.62 -7.88 -7.77
CA LYS A 81 11.67 -8.24 -6.82
C LYS A 81 11.59 -9.71 -6.39
N ASP A 82 10.39 -10.23 -6.15
CA ASP A 82 10.16 -11.63 -5.80
C ASP A 82 10.70 -12.59 -6.89
N LEU A 83 10.54 -12.23 -8.17
CA LEU A 83 11.06 -13.03 -9.28
C LEU A 83 12.57 -12.93 -9.40
N VAL A 84 13.15 -11.74 -9.20
CA VAL A 84 14.60 -11.51 -9.17
C VAL A 84 15.26 -12.40 -8.12
N GLU A 85 14.71 -12.41 -6.90
CA GLU A 85 15.18 -13.28 -5.80
C GLU A 85 15.03 -14.77 -6.15
N SER A 86 13.87 -15.16 -6.72
CA SER A 86 13.64 -16.57 -7.11
C SER A 86 14.55 -17.08 -8.24
N LEU A 87 14.97 -16.17 -9.13
CA LEU A 87 15.83 -16.48 -10.27
C LEU A 87 17.31 -16.35 -9.93
N GLY A 88 17.65 -15.82 -8.76
CA GLY A 88 19.04 -15.60 -8.35
C GLY A 88 19.78 -14.61 -9.25
N VAL A 89 19.06 -13.61 -9.77
CA VAL A 89 19.61 -12.57 -10.63
C VAL A 89 19.68 -11.25 -9.86
N ASP A 90 20.54 -10.33 -10.27
CA ASP A 90 20.63 -9.00 -9.64
C ASP A 90 20.73 -7.86 -10.67
N GLY A 91 20.86 -6.63 -10.20
CA GLY A 91 20.92 -5.44 -11.06
C GLY A 91 22.22 -5.28 -11.84
N SER A 92 23.24 -6.08 -11.56
CA SER A 92 24.51 -6.10 -12.29
C SER A 92 24.53 -7.14 -13.41
N ASP A 93 23.59 -8.08 -13.39
CA ASP A 93 23.49 -9.13 -14.40
C ASP A 93 23.03 -8.61 -15.76
N LYS A 94 23.80 -8.95 -16.80
CA LYS A 94 23.45 -8.70 -18.21
C LYS A 94 22.91 -9.98 -18.85
N PHE A 95 21.90 -9.84 -19.71
CA PHE A 95 21.30 -10.97 -20.42
C PHE A 95 21.28 -10.71 -21.93
N ALA A 96 21.68 -11.71 -22.70
CA ALA A 96 21.48 -11.76 -24.14
C ALA A 96 20.09 -12.33 -24.44
N VAL A 97 19.33 -11.64 -25.29
CA VAL A 97 18.04 -12.11 -25.78
C VAL A 97 18.29 -13.03 -26.97
N ARG A 98 17.75 -14.26 -26.93
CA ARG A 98 17.84 -15.21 -28.05
C ARG A 98 16.46 -15.73 -28.41
N LYS A 99 16.23 -15.91 -29.71
CA LYS A 99 15.05 -16.61 -30.22
C LYS A 99 15.31 -18.11 -30.18
N THR A 100 14.36 -18.85 -29.65
CA THR A 100 14.35 -20.31 -29.54
C THR A 100 13.08 -20.86 -30.20
N LYS A 101 13.03 -22.18 -30.42
CA LYS A 101 11.80 -22.82 -30.94
C LYS A 101 10.58 -22.62 -30.04
N ALA A 102 10.79 -22.43 -28.74
CA ALA A 102 9.75 -22.21 -27.74
C ALA A 102 9.41 -20.72 -27.50
N GLY A 103 10.07 -19.78 -28.21
CA GLY A 103 9.88 -18.34 -28.02
C GLY A 103 11.17 -17.59 -27.69
N SER A 104 11.10 -16.59 -26.83
CA SER A 104 12.26 -15.76 -26.46
C SER A 104 12.85 -16.22 -25.12
N ALA A 105 14.18 -16.38 -25.07
CA ALA A 105 14.91 -16.75 -23.87
C ALA A 105 15.97 -15.68 -23.52
N LEU A 106 16.14 -15.45 -22.22
CA LEU A 106 17.22 -14.64 -21.67
C LEU A 106 18.35 -15.56 -21.24
N LYS A 107 19.57 -15.35 -21.76
CA LYS A 107 20.77 -16.07 -21.33
C LYS A 107 21.71 -15.09 -20.64
N LYS A 108 22.13 -15.39 -19.41
CA LYS A 108 23.11 -14.58 -18.68
C LYS A 108 24.40 -14.50 -19.49
N VAL A 109 24.92 -13.28 -19.62
CA VAL A 109 26.21 -13.00 -20.25
C VAL A 109 27.21 -12.83 -19.12
N THR A 110 28.10 -13.80 -18.99
CA THR A 110 29.32 -13.63 -18.21
C THR A 110 30.33 -12.95 -19.15
N GLU A 111 30.67 -11.70 -18.87
CA GLU A 111 31.94 -11.13 -19.37
C GLU A 111 33.10 -11.80 -18.64
#